data_AF-A0A4Q4TWK6-F1
#
_entry.id   AF-A0A4Q4TWK6-F1
#
_cell.length_a   1.000
_cell.length_b   1.000
_cell.length_c   1.000
_cell.angle_alpha   90.00
_cell.angle_beta   90.00
_cell.angle_gamma   90.00
#
_symmetry.space_group_name_H-M   'P 1'
#
loop_
_entity.id
_entity.type
_entity.pdbx_description
1 polymer ?
#
loop_
_entity_poly.entity_id
_entity_poly.type
_entity_poly.pdbx_seq_one_letter_code
_entity_poly.pdbx_strand_id
1 'polypeptide(L)'
;MRNGVCELESDKLFGHIPWKLQLIENNERFVNAKPPPYMVGEVGINKTDSVNPWDEIYPSTWVAFSKPSLGGVEGWGMKMGHVAADPHEWEEDSEGYGVAVMHQIHCVAVVKHALLTYEETGKSDANQDHLHHCVETLRQAVMCHADLTLEHPGMDNPYDVVLSGWGNTHLCRDWDSVITAIRKHAIKHKPDGWARFEKGELKTRAGL
;
A
#
# COMPACT_ATOMS: atom_id res chain seq x y z
N MET A 1 0.39 24.01 3.61
CA MET A 1 -0.37 23.91 4.87
C MET A 1 -1.43 24.99 4.89
N ARG A 2 -2.71 24.66 4.67
CA ARG A 2 -3.81 25.54 5.08
C ARG A 2 -4.28 25.02 6.45
N ASN A 3 -4.25 25.90 7.46
CA ASN A 3 -4.87 25.68 8.78
C ASN A 3 -4.31 24.56 9.68
N GLY A 4 -3.02 24.19 9.56
CA GLY A 4 -2.41 23.21 10.47
C GLY A 4 -2.90 21.76 10.29
N VAL A 5 -3.60 21.48 9.20
CA VAL A 5 -4.07 20.13 8.86
C VAL A 5 -3.06 19.48 7.90
N CYS A 6 -2.57 18.30 8.26
CA CYS A 6 -1.63 17.50 7.46
C CYS A 6 -2.40 16.67 6.43
N GLU A 7 -2.94 17.34 5.41
CA GLU A 7 -3.76 16.75 4.35
C GLU A 7 -3.38 17.30 2.97
N LEU A 8 -3.47 16.43 1.95
CA LEU A 8 -3.38 16.80 0.54
C LEU A 8 -4.77 17.12 -0.02
N GLU A 9 -4.85 17.91 -1.09
CA GLU A 9 -6.14 18.14 -1.77
C GLU A 9 -6.77 16.83 -2.24
N SER A 10 -5.95 15.86 -2.67
CA SER A 10 -6.38 14.52 -3.07
C SER A 10 -7.06 13.73 -1.95
N ASP A 11 -6.84 14.06 -0.67
CA ASP A 11 -7.46 13.37 0.46
C ASP A 11 -8.99 13.49 0.42
N LYS A 12 -9.51 14.57 -0.18
CA LYS A 12 -10.96 14.77 -0.40
C LYS A 12 -11.60 13.64 -1.20
N LEU A 13 -10.84 12.94 -2.04
CA LEU A 13 -11.33 11.80 -2.82
C LEU A 13 -11.52 10.55 -1.96
N PHE A 14 -10.76 10.42 -0.87
CA PHE A 14 -10.78 9.27 0.03
C PHE A 14 -11.69 9.49 1.25
N GLY A 15 -12.14 10.73 1.47
CA GLY A 15 -12.89 11.13 2.65
C GLY A 15 -11.98 11.41 3.84
N HIS A 16 -12.57 11.56 5.03
CA HIS A 16 -11.81 11.85 6.23
C HIS A 16 -11.07 10.60 6.74
N ILE A 17 -9.74 10.66 6.76
CA ILE A 17 -8.87 9.62 7.33
C ILE A 17 -8.16 10.23 8.55
N PRO A 18 -8.58 9.95 9.78
CA PRO A 18 -8.00 10.60 10.95
C PRO A 18 -6.54 10.20 11.16
N TRP A 19 -5.79 11.07 11.83
CA TRP A 19 -4.52 10.72 12.45
C TRP A 19 -4.76 10.08 13.82
N LYS A 20 -3.98 9.06 14.18
CA LYS A 20 -4.01 8.36 15.46
C LYS A 20 -2.60 8.15 16.00
N LEU A 21 -2.48 8.19 17.32
CA LEU A 21 -1.28 7.68 17.97
C LEU A 21 -1.28 6.16 17.86
N GLN A 22 -0.20 5.59 17.33
CA GLN A 22 -0.02 4.17 17.14
C GLN A 22 1.27 3.73 17.82
N LEU A 23 1.16 2.85 18.82
CA LEU A 23 2.30 2.11 19.32
C LEU A 23 2.75 1.13 18.23
N ILE A 24 3.98 1.27 17.74
CA ILE A 24 4.53 0.34 16.77
C ILE A 24 5.19 -0.81 17.53
N GLU A 25 4.71 -2.03 17.29
CA GLU A 25 5.20 -3.26 17.92
C GLU A 25 5.59 -4.27 16.85
N ASN A 26 6.48 -5.18 17.21
CA ASN A 26 6.85 -6.27 16.33
C ASN A 26 5.61 -7.16 16.07
N ASN A 27 5.28 -7.36 14.80
CA ASN A 27 4.19 -8.22 14.39
C ASN A 27 4.73 -9.47 13.69
N GLU A 28 4.85 -10.56 14.46
CA GLU A 28 5.43 -11.82 13.99
C GLU A 28 4.69 -12.42 12.78
N ARG A 29 3.40 -12.12 12.61
CA ARG A 29 2.65 -12.56 11.42
C ARG A 29 3.30 -12.02 10.15
N PHE A 30 3.64 -10.73 10.15
CA PHE A 30 4.31 -10.11 9.01
C PHE A 30 5.76 -10.54 8.91
N VAL A 31 6.47 -10.73 10.03
CA VAL A 31 7.87 -11.23 10.04
C VAL A 31 7.97 -12.60 9.36
N ASN A 32 7.08 -13.53 9.71
CA ASN A 32 7.16 -14.92 9.26
C ASN A 32 6.48 -15.18 7.90
N ALA A 33 5.64 -14.26 7.41
CA ALA A 33 4.91 -14.45 6.16
C ALA A 33 5.68 -13.92 4.94
N LYS A 34 5.94 -14.80 3.97
CA LYS A 34 6.36 -14.41 2.62
C LYS A 34 5.20 -13.69 1.89
N PRO A 35 5.42 -12.49 1.31
CA PRO A 35 4.40 -11.81 0.53
C PRO A 35 3.93 -12.66 -0.67
N PRO A 36 2.63 -12.68 -0.96
CA PRO A 36 2.09 -13.55 -1.98
C PRO A 36 2.50 -13.09 -3.40
N PRO A 37 2.65 -14.01 -4.37
CA PRO A 37 3.19 -13.70 -5.70
C PRO A 37 2.45 -12.62 -6.47
N TYR A 38 1.12 -12.56 -6.35
CA TYR A 38 0.31 -11.55 -7.04
C TYR A 38 0.64 -10.11 -6.59
N MET A 39 1.17 -9.94 -5.38
CA MET A 39 1.64 -8.64 -4.92
C MET A 39 2.93 -8.22 -5.58
N VAL A 40 3.75 -9.14 -6.07
CA VAL A 40 5.05 -8.83 -6.68
C VAL A 40 5.02 -8.85 -8.20
N GLY A 41 3.82 -8.93 -8.79
CA GLY A 41 3.61 -8.89 -10.24
C GLY A 41 3.57 -10.26 -10.92
N GLU A 42 3.55 -11.36 -10.17
CA GLU A 42 3.34 -12.69 -10.73
C GLU A 42 1.86 -12.90 -11.07
N VAL A 43 1.55 -12.82 -12.36
CA VAL A 43 0.20 -12.99 -12.91
C VAL A 43 -0.18 -14.48 -12.88
N GLY A 44 -1.39 -14.79 -12.40
CA GLY A 44 -2.00 -16.12 -12.59
C GLY A 44 -1.79 -17.13 -11.46
N ILE A 45 -1.19 -16.75 -10.32
CA ILE A 45 -1.14 -17.65 -9.15
C ILE A 45 -2.42 -17.48 -8.34
N ASN A 46 -3.16 -18.59 -8.20
CA ASN A 46 -4.40 -18.68 -7.43
C ASN A 46 -4.24 -18.01 -6.06
N LYS A 47 -5.24 -17.20 -5.68
CA LYS A 47 -5.44 -16.80 -4.28
C LYS A 47 -5.47 -18.09 -3.48
N THR A 48 -4.42 -18.37 -2.71
CA THR A 48 -4.47 -19.48 -1.76
C THR A 48 -5.60 -19.19 -0.78
N ASP A 49 -6.32 -20.24 -0.37
CA ASP A 49 -7.37 -20.16 0.65
C ASP A 49 -6.80 -19.75 2.02
N SER A 50 -5.48 -19.81 2.19
CA SER A 50 -4.80 -19.28 3.36
C SER A 50 -4.88 -17.74 3.39
N VAL A 51 -5.28 -17.22 4.55
CA VAL A 51 -5.23 -15.78 4.84
C VAL A 51 -3.76 -15.42 5.03
N ASN A 52 -3.18 -14.71 4.07
CA ASN A 52 -1.85 -14.14 4.22
C ASN A 52 -2.00 -12.75 4.89
N PRO A 53 -1.23 -12.42 5.94
CA PRO A 53 -1.34 -11.11 6.61
C PRO A 53 -1.15 -9.93 5.66
N TRP A 54 -0.37 -10.10 4.58
CA TRP A 54 -0.22 -9.08 3.54
C TRP A 54 -1.56 -8.75 2.84
N ASP A 55 -2.44 -9.73 2.65
CA ASP A 55 -3.77 -9.54 2.04
C ASP A 55 -4.65 -8.54 2.86
N GLU A 56 -4.37 -8.38 4.16
CA GLU A 56 -5.13 -7.49 5.05
C GLU A 56 -4.80 -6.01 4.83
N ILE A 57 -3.60 -5.71 4.32
CA ILE A 57 -3.05 -4.35 4.21
C ILE A 57 -2.90 -3.87 2.77
N TYR A 58 -3.21 -4.72 1.78
CA TYR A 58 -3.03 -4.40 0.36
C TYR A 58 -4.25 -4.80 -0.47
N PRO A 59 -5.32 -3.99 -0.45
CA PRO A 59 -6.54 -4.28 -1.21
C PRO A 59 -6.36 -4.13 -2.72
N SER A 60 -5.70 -3.06 -3.16
CA SER A 60 -5.32 -2.81 -4.56
C SER A 60 -4.37 -1.62 -4.62
N THR A 61 -3.47 -1.60 -5.60
CA THR A 61 -2.65 -0.41 -5.92
C THR A 61 -3.46 0.65 -6.65
N TRP A 62 -4.47 0.24 -7.41
CA TRP A 62 -5.17 1.11 -8.34
C TRP A 62 -6.57 1.44 -7.85
N VAL A 63 -6.94 2.72 -7.99
CA VAL A 63 -8.27 3.24 -7.67
C VAL A 63 -8.80 4.05 -8.84
N ALA A 64 -10.12 4.23 -8.93
CA ALA A 64 -10.74 5.17 -9.85
C ALA A 64 -11.82 6.02 -9.19
N PHE A 65 -11.89 7.27 -9.64
CA PHE A 65 -12.82 8.29 -9.17
C PHE A 65 -13.60 8.87 -10.34
N SER A 66 -14.90 9.10 -10.18
CA SER A 66 -15.72 9.75 -11.20
C SER A 66 -15.55 11.27 -11.26
N LYS A 67 -15.05 11.89 -10.19
CA LYS A 67 -14.85 13.35 -10.08
C LYS A 67 -13.48 13.69 -9.52
N PRO A 68 -12.39 13.43 -10.27
CA PRO A 68 -11.02 13.71 -9.80
C PRO A 68 -10.77 15.20 -9.50
N SER A 69 -11.57 16.10 -10.07
CA SER A 69 -11.53 17.54 -9.80
C SER A 69 -11.72 17.90 -8.32
N LEU A 70 -12.46 17.09 -7.56
CA LEU A 70 -12.62 17.27 -6.11
C LEU A 70 -11.30 17.14 -5.34
N GLY A 71 -10.37 16.35 -5.87
CA GLY A 71 -9.02 16.17 -5.31
C GLY A 71 -7.95 17.03 -5.99
N GLY A 72 -8.32 17.86 -6.98
CA GLY A 72 -7.37 18.67 -7.74
C GLY A 72 -6.42 17.85 -8.63
N VAL A 73 -6.81 16.63 -9.02
CA VAL A 73 -5.97 15.70 -9.80
C VAL A 73 -6.53 15.35 -11.19
N GLU A 74 -7.59 16.04 -11.61
CA GLU A 74 -8.18 15.89 -12.95
C GLU A 74 -7.14 16.07 -14.06
N GLY A 75 -7.20 15.21 -15.07
CA GLY A 75 -6.34 15.25 -16.25
C GLY A 75 -5.02 14.48 -16.10
N TRP A 76 -4.71 13.97 -14.92
CA TRP A 76 -3.44 13.27 -14.64
C TRP A 76 -3.58 11.75 -14.58
N GLY A 77 -4.81 11.23 -14.55
CA GLY A 77 -5.09 9.80 -14.43
C GLY A 77 -5.36 9.11 -15.76
N MET A 78 -5.52 7.78 -15.68
CA MET A 78 -5.97 6.97 -16.82
C MET A 78 -7.43 7.28 -17.12
N LYS A 79 -7.75 7.74 -18.33
CA LYS A 79 -9.12 8.00 -18.75
C LYS A 79 -9.91 6.69 -18.82
N MET A 80 -10.78 6.45 -17.84
CA MET A 80 -11.43 5.15 -17.67
C MET A 80 -12.33 4.80 -18.86
N GLY A 81 -12.99 5.79 -19.49
CA GLY A 81 -13.76 5.57 -20.71
C GLY A 81 -12.94 5.01 -21.90
N HIS A 82 -11.61 5.06 -21.85
CA HIS A 82 -10.74 4.51 -22.90
C HIS A 82 -10.06 3.19 -22.52
N VAL A 83 -9.83 2.96 -21.23
CA VAL A 83 -9.05 1.80 -20.75
C VAL A 83 -9.88 0.77 -20.01
N ALA A 84 -11.15 1.06 -19.73
CA ALA A 84 -12.04 0.14 -19.04
C ALA A 84 -12.46 -1.04 -19.92
N ALA A 85 -12.70 -2.18 -19.26
CA ALA A 85 -13.26 -3.36 -19.92
C ALA A 85 -14.68 -3.12 -20.46
N ASP A 86 -15.49 -2.35 -19.72
CA ASP A 86 -16.74 -1.77 -20.21
C ASP A 86 -16.75 -0.26 -19.94
N PRO A 87 -16.56 0.57 -20.99
CA PRO A 87 -16.61 2.03 -20.86
C PRO A 87 -17.93 2.58 -20.31
N HIS A 88 -19.06 1.88 -20.50
CA HIS A 88 -20.38 2.37 -20.09
C HIS A 88 -20.60 2.31 -18.56
N GLU A 89 -19.74 1.58 -17.83
CA GLU A 89 -19.75 1.55 -16.36
C GLU A 89 -19.13 2.80 -15.72
N TRP A 90 -18.57 3.71 -16.52
CA TRP A 90 -17.79 4.85 -16.06
C TRP A 90 -18.43 6.17 -16.51
N GLU A 91 -18.48 7.14 -15.60
CA GLU A 91 -18.79 8.53 -15.94
C GLU A 91 -17.70 9.09 -16.85
N GLU A 92 -18.03 10.04 -17.74
CA GLU A 92 -17.11 10.64 -18.73
C GLU A 92 -15.80 11.14 -18.10
N ASP A 93 -15.89 11.77 -16.93
CA ASP A 93 -14.74 12.35 -16.21
C ASP A 93 -13.97 11.33 -15.35
N SER A 94 -14.31 10.05 -15.42
CA SER A 94 -13.71 9.03 -14.56
C SER A 94 -12.24 8.82 -14.89
N GLU A 95 -11.39 8.89 -13.85
CA GLU A 95 -9.95 8.69 -13.96
C GLU A 95 -9.43 7.66 -12.94
N GLY A 96 -8.49 6.83 -13.40
CA GLY A 96 -7.77 5.83 -12.61
C GLY A 96 -6.38 6.28 -12.18
N TYR A 97 -5.98 5.98 -10.96
CA TYR A 97 -4.71 6.38 -10.35
C TYR A 97 -4.09 5.26 -9.51
N GLY A 98 -2.77 5.29 -9.39
CA GLY A 98 -2.05 4.52 -8.37
C GLY A 98 -2.05 5.27 -7.04
N VAL A 99 -2.31 4.57 -5.94
CA VAL A 99 -2.24 5.15 -4.59
C VAL A 99 -0.83 5.01 -4.05
N ALA A 100 -0.18 6.12 -3.70
CA ALA A 100 1.22 6.15 -3.26
C ALA A 100 1.52 5.15 -2.12
N VAL A 101 0.69 5.12 -1.06
CA VAL A 101 0.90 4.20 0.07
C VAL A 101 0.74 2.73 -0.32
N MET A 102 -0.10 2.42 -1.31
CA MET A 102 -0.22 1.05 -1.81
C MET A 102 1.00 0.66 -2.65
N HIS A 103 1.52 1.59 -3.46
CA HIS A 103 2.78 1.36 -4.18
C HIS A 103 3.95 1.17 -3.21
N GLN A 104 4.01 1.93 -2.11
CA GLN A 104 5.01 1.75 -1.06
C GLN A 104 4.90 0.36 -0.41
N ILE A 105 3.68 -0.09 -0.04
CA ILE A 105 3.48 -1.46 0.49
C ILE A 105 3.87 -2.53 -0.54
N HIS A 106 3.55 -2.34 -1.83
CA HIS A 106 4.02 -3.21 -2.91
C HIS A 106 5.56 -3.30 -2.92
N CYS A 107 6.26 -2.17 -2.83
CA CYS A 107 7.73 -2.17 -2.78
C CYS A 107 8.27 -2.92 -1.55
N VAL A 108 7.67 -2.75 -0.37
CA VAL A 108 8.04 -3.53 0.83
C VAL A 108 7.86 -5.03 0.58
N ALA A 109 6.73 -5.42 -0.03
CA ALA A 109 6.46 -6.80 -0.39
C ALA A 109 7.47 -7.37 -1.39
N VAL A 110 7.84 -6.61 -2.44
CA VAL A 110 8.84 -7.02 -3.44
C VAL A 110 10.21 -7.23 -2.79
N VAL A 111 10.68 -6.29 -1.97
CA VAL A 111 11.98 -6.40 -1.29
C VAL A 111 12.00 -7.61 -0.36
N LYS A 112 10.93 -7.81 0.43
CA LYS A 112 10.83 -8.95 1.33
C LYS A 112 10.78 -10.28 0.57
N HIS A 113 9.98 -10.36 -0.49
CA HIS A 113 9.89 -11.57 -1.30
C HIS A 113 11.25 -11.95 -1.87
N ALA A 114 11.96 -10.98 -2.45
CA ALA A 114 13.29 -11.17 -3.02
C ALA A 114 14.32 -11.64 -1.99
N LEU A 115 14.30 -11.07 -0.78
CA LEU A 115 15.16 -11.48 0.33
C LEU A 115 14.91 -12.94 0.73
N LEU A 116 13.64 -13.30 0.95
CA LEU A 116 13.28 -14.66 1.36
C LEU A 116 13.57 -15.69 0.24
N THR A 117 13.31 -15.37 -1.03
CA THR A 117 13.68 -16.26 -2.14
C THR A 117 15.20 -16.46 -2.20
N TYR A 118 15.98 -15.41 -1.93
CA TYR A 118 17.44 -15.52 -1.87
C TYR A 118 17.92 -16.39 -0.72
N GLU A 119 17.36 -16.24 0.48
CA GLU A 119 17.67 -17.09 1.63
C GLU A 119 17.34 -18.57 1.36
N GLU A 120 16.21 -18.84 0.70
CA GLU A 120 15.73 -20.19 0.38
C GLU A 120 16.56 -20.86 -0.73
N THR A 121 16.96 -20.12 -1.76
CA THR A 121 17.47 -20.69 -3.02
C THR A 121 18.90 -20.28 -3.39
N GLY A 122 19.48 -19.31 -2.68
CA GLY A 122 20.73 -18.64 -3.06
C GLY A 122 20.63 -17.78 -4.32
N LYS A 123 19.42 -17.53 -4.83
CA LYS A 123 19.14 -16.72 -6.02
C LYS A 123 17.97 -15.79 -5.77
N SER A 124 17.99 -14.60 -6.37
CA SER A 124 16.82 -13.74 -6.41
C SER A 124 16.07 -13.97 -7.73
N ASP A 125 14.75 -14.12 -7.65
CA ASP A 125 13.82 -14.14 -8.77
C ASP A 125 13.32 -12.73 -9.16
N ALA A 126 13.55 -11.75 -8.29
CA ALA A 126 13.19 -10.36 -8.55
C ALA A 126 14.13 -9.69 -9.53
N ASN A 127 13.54 -8.88 -10.42
CA ASN A 127 14.29 -8.00 -11.31
C ASN A 127 15.09 -6.96 -10.49
N GLN A 128 16.40 -6.86 -10.73
CA GLN A 128 17.29 -6.00 -9.96
C GLN A 128 17.00 -4.50 -10.14
N ASP A 129 16.70 -4.05 -11.37
CA ASP A 129 16.31 -2.66 -11.63
C ASP A 129 15.00 -2.32 -10.90
N HIS A 130 14.07 -3.28 -10.83
CA HIS A 130 12.85 -3.13 -10.06
C HIS A 130 13.13 -3.03 -8.55
N LEU A 131 14.06 -3.81 -8.00
CA LEU A 131 14.47 -3.69 -6.61
C LEU A 131 15.11 -2.33 -6.30
N HIS A 132 15.98 -1.83 -7.18
CA HIS A 132 16.57 -0.49 -7.04
C HIS A 132 15.50 0.60 -7.07
N HIS A 133 14.52 0.48 -7.97
CA HIS A 133 13.36 1.38 -8.02
C HIS A 133 12.53 1.32 -6.72
N CYS A 134 12.24 0.12 -6.20
CA CYS A 134 11.49 -0.07 -4.97
C CYS A 134 12.19 0.59 -3.77
N VAL A 135 13.51 0.38 -3.63
CA VAL A 135 14.29 0.98 -2.53
C VAL A 135 14.30 2.51 -2.62
N GLU A 136 14.43 3.08 -3.82
CA GLU A 136 14.38 4.54 -4.00
C GLU A 136 12.99 5.12 -3.68
N THR A 137 11.92 4.46 -4.12
CA THR A 137 10.54 4.86 -3.78
C THR A 137 10.31 4.86 -2.27
N LEU A 138 10.79 3.83 -1.56
CA LEU A 138 10.69 3.75 -0.11
C LEU A 138 11.54 4.82 0.59
N ARG A 139 12.76 5.08 0.12
CA ARG A 139 13.62 6.14 0.66
C ARG A 139 12.97 7.51 0.55
N GLN A 140 12.40 7.84 -0.61
CA GLN A 140 11.68 9.11 -0.82
C GLN A 140 10.42 9.20 0.06
N ALA A 141 9.67 8.11 0.22
CA ALA A 141 8.49 8.08 1.08
C ALA A 141 8.85 8.34 2.56
N VAL A 142 9.90 7.70 3.07
CA VAL A 142 10.42 7.91 4.44
C VAL A 142 10.82 9.38 4.63
N MET A 143 11.54 9.96 3.68
CA MET A 143 11.94 11.38 3.76
C MET A 143 10.74 12.34 3.64
N CYS A 144 9.73 11.99 2.85
CA CYS A 144 8.53 12.81 2.66
C CYS A 144 7.68 12.87 3.93
N HIS A 145 7.56 11.75 4.65
CA HIS A 145 6.78 11.69 5.89
C HIS A 145 7.56 12.12 7.13
N ALA A 146 8.90 11.99 7.11
CA ALA A 146 9.83 12.48 8.13
C ALA A 146 9.33 12.25 9.58
N ASP A 147 9.25 10.99 9.98
CA ASP A 147 8.84 10.62 11.33
C ASP A 147 9.89 11.07 12.35
N LEU A 148 9.50 11.99 13.25
CA LEU A 148 10.37 12.56 14.29
C LEU A 148 10.18 11.89 15.66
N THR A 149 9.50 10.74 15.70
CA THR A 149 9.34 9.94 16.92
C THR A 149 10.73 9.58 17.48
N LEU A 150 10.95 9.86 18.77
CA LEU A 150 12.18 9.45 19.45
C LEU A 150 12.08 7.98 19.82
N GLU A 151 12.98 7.17 19.27
CA GLU A 151 13.03 5.76 19.60
C GLU A 151 13.79 5.48 20.88
N HIS A 152 13.22 4.63 21.74
CA HIS A 152 13.91 4.13 22.92
C HIS A 152 15.14 3.30 22.51
N PRO A 153 16.31 3.53 23.12
CA PRO A 153 17.48 2.68 22.91
C PRO A 153 17.23 1.28 23.44
N GLY A 154 17.46 0.26 22.61
CA GLY A 154 17.66 -1.11 23.09
C GLY A 154 19.04 -1.20 23.73
N MET A 155 19.09 -1.60 25.00
CA MET A 155 20.35 -1.75 25.72
C MET A 155 20.50 -3.19 26.20
N ASP A 156 21.31 -3.98 25.49
CA ASP A 156 21.77 -5.28 25.99
C ASP A 156 22.94 -5.10 26.97
N ASN A 157 23.74 -4.04 26.80
CA ASN A 157 24.69 -3.53 27.79
C ASN A 157 24.99 -2.03 27.54
N PRO A 158 25.69 -1.32 28.46
CA PRO A 158 25.93 0.14 28.36
C PRO A 158 26.73 0.62 27.14
N TYR A 159 27.38 -0.28 26.41
CA TYR A 159 28.23 0.03 25.26
C TYR A 159 27.67 -0.49 23.93
N ASP A 160 26.57 -1.26 23.96
CA ASP A 160 25.93 -1.84 22.79
C ASP A 160 24.48 -1.35 22.74
N VAL A 161 24.32 -0.16 22.16
CA VAL A 161 23.03 0.52 22.01
C VAL A 161 22.57 0.35 20.57
N VAL A 162 21.50 -0.42 20.38
CA VAL A 162 20.83 -0.61 19.09
C VAL A 162 19.41 -0.08 19.16
N LEU A 163 18.92 0.54 18.09
CA LEU A 163 17.52 0.91 18.00
C LEU A 163 16.71 -0.33 17.59
N SER A 164 15.69 -0.66 18.37
CA SER A 164 14.83 -1.82 18.08
C SER A 164 13.81 -1.53 16.99
N GLY A 165 13.43 -0.26 16.77
CA GLY A 165 12.30 0.12 15.92
C GLY A 165 10.92 -0.08 16.57
N TRP A 166 10.85 -0.60 17.80
CA TRP A 166 9.61 -1.04 18.44
C TRP A 166 9.38 -0.38 19.81
N GLY A 167 8.12 -0.36 20.25
CA GLY A 167 7.74 0.13 21.59
C GLY A 167 7.66 1.65 21.69
N ASN A 168 7.66 2.35 20.56
CA ASN A 168 7.54 3.79 20.47
C ASN A 168 6.17 4.17 19.89
N THR A 169 5.64 5.31 20.30
CA THR A 169 4.36 5.81 19.82
C THR A 169 4.58 6.80 18.68
N HIS A 170 4.00 6.49 17.52
CA HIS A 170 4.08 7.28 16.30
C HIS A 170 2.74 7.97 16.02
N LEU A 171 2.76 9.08 15.29
CA LEU A 171 1.54 9.71 14.77
C LEU A 171 1.27 9.19 13.35
N CYS A 172 0.31 8.29 13.20
CA CYS A 172 0.02 7.59 11.95
C CYS A 172 -1.38 7.93 11.44
N ARG A 173 -1.63 7.81 10.13
CA ARG A 173 -3.01 7.75 9.63
C ARG A 173 -3.69 6.48 10.16
N ASP A 174 -4.98 6.56 10.46
CA ASP A 174 -5.75 5.39 10.85
C ASP A 174 -5.81 4.38 9.70
N TRP A 175 -5.08 3.28 9.85
CA TRP A 175 -4.92 2.29 8.78
C TRP A 175 -6.24 1.64 8.36
N ASP A 176 -7.15 1.39 9.30
CA ASP A 176 -8.45 0.81 8.97
C ASP A 176 -9.29 1.75 8.10
N SER A 177 -9.24 3.06 8.38
CA SER A 177 -9.84 4.10 7.54
C SER A 177 -9.17 4.17 6.17
N VAL A 178 -7.84 4.07 6.09
CA VAL A 178 -7.08 4.03 4.81
C VAL A 178 -7.55 2.86 3.94
N ILE A 179 -7.55 1.64 4.50
CA ILE A 179 -7.93 0.44 3.75
C ILE A 179 -9.40 0.50 3.32
N THR A 180 -10.29 0.97 4.19
CA THR A 180 -11.72 1.14 3.87
C THR A 180 -11.91 2.12 2.72
N ALA A 181 -11.22 3.26 2.75
CA ALA A 181 -11.29 4.27 1.69
C ALA A 181 -10.78 3.71 0.35
N ILE A 182 -9.63 3.04 0.34
CA ILE A 182 -9.05 2.49 -0.90
C ILE A 182 -9.94 1.39 -1.48
N ARG A 183 -10.44 0.46 -0.66
CA ARG A 183 -11.33 -0.63 -1.11
C ARG A 183 -12.57 -0.10 -1.84
N LYS A 184 -13.13 1.02 -1.39
CA LYS A 184 -14.31 1.65 -2.02
C LYS A 184 -14.05 2.09 -3.46
N HIS A 185 -12.82 2.45 -3.78
CA HIS A 185 -12.43 2.99 -5.08
C HIS A 185 -11.57 2.03 -5.91
N ALA A 186 -11.25 0.85 -5.37
CA ALA A 186 -10.31 -0.10 -5.95
C ALA A 186 -10.76 -0.59 -7.34
N ILE A 187 -9.79 -0.67 -8.24
CA ILE A 187 -9.91 -1.26 -9.58
C ILE A 187 -8.83 -2.31 -9.80
N LYS A 188 -9.10 -3.21 -10.74
CA LYS A 188 -8.17 -4.25 -11.20
C LYS A 188 -8.09 -4.26 -12.71
N HIS A 189 -6.96 -4.73 -13.22
CA HIS A 189 -6.80 -5.03 -14.63
C HIS A 189 -7.32 -6.45 -14.93
N LYS A 190 -8.21 -6.59 -15.91
CA LYS A 190 -8.65 -7.84 -16.53
C LYS A 190 -8.05 -7.90 -17.95
N PRO A 191 -8.05 -9.07 -18.63
CA PRO A 191 -7.57 -9.16 -20.01
C PRO A 191 -8.22 -8.15 -20.97
N ASP A 192 -9.50 -7.84 -20.74
CA ASP A 192 -10.28 -6.93 -21.59
C ASP A 192 -10.18 -5.45 -21.17
N GLY A 193 -9.43 -5.13 -20.11
CA GLY A 193 -9.25 -3.77 -19.61
C GLY A 193 -9.48 -3.61 -18.11
N TRP A 194 -9.56 -2.37 -17.64
CA TRP A 194 -9.75 -2.06 -16.22
C TRP A 194 -11.21 -2.21 -15.77
N ALA A 195 -11.42 -2.77 -14.59
CA ALA A 195 -12.75 -2.98 -14.02
C ALA A 195 -12.76 -2.73 -12.52
N ARG A 196 -13.94 -2.45 -11.97
CA ARG A 196 -14.14 -2.47 -10.51
C ARG A 196 -14.00 -3.90 -9.97
N PHE A 197 -13.66 -4.01 -8.69
CA PHE A 197 -13.82 -5.28 -8.00
C PHE A 197 -15.29 -5.58 -7.76
N GLU A 198 -15.68 -6.84 -7.93
CA GLU A 198 -17.02 -7.33 -7.64
C GLU A 198 -17.18 -7.53 -6.12
N LYS A 199 -18.43 -7.52 -5.65
CA LYS A 199 -18.73 -7.65 -4.22
C LYS A 199 -18.19 -8.98 -3.68
N GLY A 200 -17.31 -8.91 -2.69
CA GLY A 200 -16.69 -10.09 -2.06
C GLY A 200 -15.39 -10.56 -2.71
N GLU A 201 -14.93 -9.97 -3.82
CA GLU A 201 -13.66 -10.35 -4.43
C GLU A 201 -12.43 -9.88 -3.65
N LEU A 202 -12.53 -8.70 -3.03
CA LEU A 202 -11.51 -8.20 -2.14
C LEU A 202 -11.62 -8.97 -0.82
N LYS A 203 -10.54 -9.66 -0.46
CA LYS A 203 -10.44 -10.29 0.87
C LYS A 203 -10.66 -9.19 1.91
N THR A 204 -11.65 -9.39 2.76
CA THR A 204 -11.86 -8.54 3.92
C THR A 204 -10.89 -8.95 5.01
N ARG A 205 -10.53 -8.01 5.89
CA ARG A 205 -9.87 -8.37 7.15
C ARG A 205 -10.89 -9.22 7.90
N ALA A 206 -10.72 -10.54 7.88
CA ALA A 206 -11.56 -11.42 8.68
C ALA A 206 -11.45 -10.96 10.14
N GLY A 207 -12.58 -10.89 10.84
CA GLY A 207 -12.65 -10.41 12.21
C GLY A 207 -11.55 -11.01 13.08
N LEU A 208 -11.00 -10.16 13.96
CA LEU A 208 -10.08 -10.51 15.04
C LEU A 208 -10.52 -11.79 15.76
#